data_AF-S8APT3-F1
#
_entry.id   AF-S8APT3-F1
#
_cell.length_a   1.000
_cell.length_b   1.000
_cell.length_c   1.000
_cell.angle_alpha   90.00
_cell.angle_beta   90.00
_cell.angle_gamma   90.00
#
_symmetry.space_group_name_H-M   'P 1'
#
loop_
_entity.id
_entity.type
_entity.pdbx_description
1 polymer ?
#
loop_
_entity_poly.entity_id
_entity_poly.type
_entity_poly.pdbx_seq_one_letter_code
_entity_poly.pdbx_strand_id
1 'polypeptide(L)'
;MPQHEASLADLLTAEDFDKTEVLLSSNPHPVSGYAHGPIPNNNPGWLPQSIIERSQGGDIRPQILARDIEAGMVSNPPANPMVAMNRTNGLVCDVEVAPGIMCGYTYNTQATLRKHLRNEHPGATINLKTQSRSPMDARLGRNALKLWVLTGGWRRARYQHEPGAGSDNSLIREYCNALERIAREDPEFASRWGTMFHRPACAASEDHEDSGAVVGSGLDILYGPSPSRS
;
A
#
# COMPACT_ATOMS: atom_id res chain seq x y z
N MET A 1 -32.22 1.94 -17.36
CA MET A 1 -30.91 2.22 -17.97
C MET A 1 -30.04 2.85 -16.90
N PRO A 2 -29.08 2.13 -16.28
CA PRO A 2 -28.14 2.77 -15.38
C PRO A 2 -27.24 3.69 -16.22
N GLN A 3 -27.18 4.97 -15.87
CA GLN A 3 -26.20 5.89 -16.45
C GLN A 3 -24.84 5.41 -16.00
N HIS A 4 -24.01 4.98 -16.95
CA HIS A 4 -22.62 4.62 -16.69
C HIS A 4 -21.90 5.94 -16.36
N GLU A 5 -21.70 6.24 -15.08
CA GLU A 5 -20.83 7.35 -14.68
C GLU A 5 -19.45 7.11 -15.30
N ALA A 6 -18.94 8.09 -16.03
CA ALA A 6 -17.61 8.01 -16.63
C ALA A 6 -16.57 7.82 -15.51
N SER A 7 -15.66 6.85 -15.67
CA SER A 7 -14.57 6.65 -14.72
C SER A 7 -13.63 7.86 -14.75
N LEU A 8 -12.83 8.05 -13.69
CA LEU A 8 -11.82 9.12 -13.70
C LEU A 8 -10.86 8.94 -14.89
N ALA A 9 -10.51 7.70 -15.23
CA ALA A 9 -9.68 7.37 -16.37
C ALA A 9 -10.25 7.89 -17.72
N ASP A 10 -11.57 7.92 -17.87
CA ASP A 10 -12.24 8.39 -19.09
C ASP A 10 -12.14 9.92 -19.25
N LEU A 11 -11.95 10.64 -18.14
CA LEU A 11 -11.90 12.10 -18.12
C LEU A 11 -10.50 12.69 -18.27
N LEU A 12 -9.45 11.89 -18.05
CA LEU A 12 -8.06 12.36 -18.09
C LEU A 12 -7.52 12.43 -19.52
N THR A 13 -6.78 13.49 -19.84
CA THR A 13 -6.12 13.65 -21.16
C THR A 13 -4.60 13.68 -21.04
N ALA A 14 -3.87 13.65 -22.16
CA ALA A 14 -2.41 13.81 -22.16
C ALA A 14 -1.97 15.10 -21.43
N GLU A 15 -2.71 16.20 -21.60
CA GLU A 15 -2.46 17.48 -20.95
C GLU A 15 -2.48 17.38 -19.42
N ASP A 16 -3.29 16.48 -18.85
CA ASP A 16 -3.32 16.25 -17.41
C ASP A 16 -2.04 15.65 -16.83
N PHE A 17 -1.17 15.10 -17.68
CA PHE A 17 0.11 14.52 -17.32
C PHE A 17 1.30 15.39 -17.74
N ASP A 18 1.16 16.19 -18.80
CA ASP A 18 2.21 17.10 -19.30
C ASP A 18 2.25 18.47 -18.59
N LYS A 19 1.31 18.76 -17.68
CA LYS A 19 1.35 19.96 -16.84
C LYS A 19 2.68 20.06 -16.07
N THR A 20 3.30 21.24 -16.09
CA THR A 20 4.55 21.54 -15.37
C THR A 20 4.46 21.16 -13.88
N GLU A 21 3.31 21.36 -13.24
CA GLU A 21 3.10 20.98 -11.83
C GLU A 21 3.06 19.46 -11.58
N VAL A 22 2.85 18.64 -12.61
CA VAL A 22 2.99 17.18 -12.55
C VAL A 22 4.44 16.80 -12.79
N LEU A 23 5.02 17.32 -13.88
CA LEU A 23 6.40 17.00 -14.29
C LEU A 23 7.46 17.43 -13.28
N LEU A 24 7.18 18.48 -12.49
CA LEU A 24 8.06 18.96 -11.41
C LEU A 24 7.58 18.55 -10.01
N SER A 25 6.63 17.62 -9.91
CA SER A 25 6.15 17.15 -8.61
C SER A 25 7.27 16.44 -7.83
N SER A 26 7.34 16.70 -6.52
CA SER A 26 8.31 16.10 -5.63
C SER A 26 7.69 14.99 -4.78
N ASN A 27 8.46 13.95 -4.51
CA ASN A 27 8.13 12.90 -3.56
C ASN A 27 9.40 12.48 -2.79
N PRO A 28 9.45 12.65 -1.45
CA PRO A 28 8.42 13.26 -0.63
C PRO A 28 8.25 14.75 -0.91
N HIS A 29 7.00 15.23 -0.81
CA HIS A 29 6.75 16.66 -0.82
C HIS A 29 7.04 17.25 0.57
N PRO A 30 7.72 18.41 0.70
CA PRO A 30 8.17 18.95 2.00
C PRO A 30 7.04 19.22 3.01
N VAL A 31 5.81 19.43 2.54
CA VAL A 31 4.64 19.73 3.39
C VAL A 31 3.72 18.53 3.58
N SER A 32 3.52 17.73 2.52
CA SER A 32 2.50 16.66 2.50
C SER A 32 3.09 15.26 2.61
N GLY A 33 4.42 15.12 2.57
CA GLY A 33 5.10 13.86 2.72
C GLY A 33 5.04 12.97 1.48
N TYR A 34 5.11 11.65 1.70
CA TYR A 34 5.17 10.64 0.65
C TYR A 34 3.78 10.32 0.09
N ALA A 35 3.56 10.51 -1.21
CA ALA A 35 2.37 10.03 -1.90
C ALA A 35 2.54 8.60 -2.44
N HIS A 36 3.78 8.19 -2.66
CA HIS A 36 4.22 6.85 -3.03
C HIS A 36 5.60 6.58 -2.45
N GLY A 37 6.08 5.34 -2.58
CA GLY A 37 7.37 4.93 -2.06
C GLY A 37 8.58 5.14 -2.97
N PRO A 38 9.77 4.73 -2.49
CA PRO A 38 9.98 4.03 -1.20
C PRO A 38 9.77 4.95 0.01
N ILE A 39 8.95 4.51 0.97
CA ILE A 39 8.73 5.19 2.25
C ILE A 39 9.69 4.57 3.26
N PRO A 40 10.65 5.31 3.83
CA PRO A 40 11.64 4.71 4.71
C PRO A 40 11.02 4.25 6.02
N ASN A 41 11.41 3.05 6.47
CA ASN A 41 11.13 2.58 7.83
C ASN A 41 12.31 2.89 8.74
N ASN A 42 12.37 4.12 9.24
CA ASN A 42 13.49 4.60 10.07
C ASN A 42 13.57 3.94 11.45
N ASN A 43 12.52 3.22 11.87
CA ASN A 43 12.43 2.58 13.19
C ASN A 43 11.88 1.16 13.07
N PRO A 44 12.60 0.25 12.39
CA PRO A 44 12.14 -1.12 12.22
C PRO A 44 12.00 -1.79 13.60
N GLY A 45 10.84 -2.41 13.84
CA GLY A 45 10.54 -3.10 15.10
C GLY A 45 10.14 -2.20 16.27
N TRP A 46 10.09 -0.87 16.11
CA TRP A 46 9.58 0.01 17.17
C TRP A 46 8.11 -0.30 17.48
N LEU A 47 7.76 -0.41 18.76
CA LEU A 47 6.40 -0.62 19.23
C LEU A 47 6.09 0.36 20.37
N PRO A 48 4.86 0.88 20.48
CA PRO A 48 4.47 1.65 21.65
C PRO A 48 4.57 0.84 22.94
N GLN A 49 4.91 1.50 24.05
CA GLN A 49 5.08 0.83 25.35
C GLN A 49 3.85 0.03 25.77
N SER A 50 2.64 0.55 25.53
CA SER A 50 1.39 -0.15 25.84
C SER A 50 1.22 -1.46 25.05
N ILE A 51 1.80 -1.56 23.85
CA ILE A 51 1.79 -2.77 23.03
C ILE A 51 2.74 -3.82 23.60
N ILE A 52 3.94 -3.39 23.99
CA ILE A 52 4.95 -4.26 24.63
C ILE A 52 4.37 -4.89 25.91
N GLU A 53 3.73 -4.08 26.75
CA GLU A 53 3.10 -4.53 28.00
C GLU A 53 1.95 -5.51 27.75
N ARG A 54 1.06 -5.21 26.77
CA ARG A 54 -0.02 -6.13 26.40
C ARG A 54 0.51 -7.48 25.89
N SER A 55 1.57 -7.46 25.08
CA SER A 55 2.22 -8.68 24.59
C SER A 55 2.85 -9.52 25.70
N GLN A 56 3.47 -8.88 26.69
CA GLN A 56 4.00 -9.57 27.87
C GLN A 56 2.88 -10.14 28.76
N GLY A 57 1.71 -9.51 28.77
CA GLY A 57 0.51 -9.97 29.47
C GLY A 57 -0.24 -11.13 28.79
N GLY A 58 0.28 -11.67 27.68
CA GLY A 58 -0.29 -12.82 26.98
C GLY A 58 -1.18 -12.50 25.77
N ASP A 59 -1.32 -11.22 25.39
CA ASP A 59 -1.92 -10.87 24.10
C ASP A 59 -0.94 -11.18 22.97
N ILE A 60 -1.23 -12.23 22.19
CA ILE A 60 -0.29 -12.75 21.18
C ILE A 60 -0.14 -11.77 20.01
N ARG A 61 -1.16 -10.94 19.72
CA ARG A 61 -1.14 -9.94 18.62
C ARG A 61 -2.04 -8.76 18.96
N PRO A 62 -1.64 -7.91 19.92
CA PRO A 62 -2.40 -6.72 20.27
C PRO A 62 -2.56 -5.80 19.06
N GLN A 63 -3.80 -5.46 18.75
CA GLN A 63 -4.06 -4.45 17.73
C GLN A 63 -3.48 -3.10 18.16
N ILE A 64 -2.73 -2.46 17.27
CA ILE A 64 -2.16 -1.13 17.50
C ILE A 64 -3.14 -0.04 17.07
N LEU A 65 -3.58 0.76 18.04
CA LEU A 65 -4.51 1.87 17.82
C LEU A 65 -3.76 3.19 17.66
N ALA A 66 -4.42 4.19 17.06
CA ALA A 66 -3.81 5.52 16.89
C ALA A 66 -3.36 6.12 18.23
N ARG A 67 -4.18 5.97 19.28
CA ARG A 67 -3.86 6.40 20.64
C ARG A 67 -2.64 5.68 21.25
N ASP A 68 -2.39 4.43 20.87
CA ASP A 68 -1.22 3.69 21.37
C ASP A 68 0.05 4.32 20.79
N ILE A 69 0.06 4.62 19.49
CA ILE A 69 1.16 5.35 18.83
C ILE A 69 1.37 6.72 19.48
N GLU A 70 0.30 7.50 19.67
CA GLU A 70 0.36 8.83 20.28
C GLU A 70 0.93 8.79 21.71
N ALA A 71 0.50 7.83 22.52
CA ALA A 71 1.06 7.61 23.85
C ALA A 71 2.53 7.16 23.80
N GLY A 72 2.86 6.25 22.87
CA GLY A 72 4.23 5.74 22.67
C GLY A 72 5.22 6.83 22.27
N MET A 73 4.77 7.84 21.50
CA MET A 73 5.61 9.01 21.18
C MET A 73 6.05 9.80 22.43
N VAL A 74 5.31 9.69 23.53
CA VAL A 74 5.63 10.35 24.80
C VAL A 74 6.38 9.40 25.73
N SER A 75 5.93 8.16 25.86
CA SER A 75 6.49 7.21 26.84
C SER A 75 7.74 6.49 26.37
N ASN A 76 7.85 6.19 25.08
CA ASN A 76 8.99 5.49 24.48
C ASN A 76 9.21 5.94 23.02
N PRO A 77 9.62 7.20 22.78
CA PRO A 77 9.71 7.76 21.44
C PRO A 77 10.64 6.93 20.54
N PRO A 78 10.33 6.81 19.24
CA PRO A 78 11.21 6.16 18.27
C PRO A 78 12.56 6.88 18.19
N ALA A 79 13.64 6.13 17.96
CA ALA A 79 15.00 6.68 17.94
C ALA A 79 15.23 7.66 16.78
N ASN A 80 14.56 7.43 15.65
CA ASN A 80 14.65 8.26 14.45
C ASN A 80 13.29 8.89 14.13
N PRO A 81 13.26 10.07 13.46
CA PRO A 81 12.01 10.68 13.03
C PRO A 81 11.20 9.75 12.10
N MET A 82 9.93 9.58 12.42
CA MET A 82 8.95 8.98 11.51
C MET A 82 8.64 9.94 10.36
N VAL A 83 8.20 9.41 9.21
CA VAL A 83 7.90 10.24 8.04
C VAL A 83 6.41 10.53 7.88
N ALA A 84 6.10 11.69 7.28
CA ALA A 84 4.73 12.01 6.90
C ALA A 84 4.37 11.27 5.60
N MET A 85 3.14 10.75 5.55
CA MET A 85 2.54 10.19 4.33
C MET A 85 1.44 11.13 3.85
N ASN A 86 1.34 11.33 2.54
CA ASN A 86 0.27 12.08 1.91
C ASN A 86 -1.04 11.27 2.03
N ARG A 87 -2.15 11.95 2.32
CA ARG A 87 -3.48 11.32 2.46
C ARG A 87 -4.08 10.93 1.11
N THR A 88 -3.52 11.43 0.02
CA THR A 88 -3.81 11.05 -1.36
C THR A 88 -2.62 10.26 -1.87
N ASN A 89 -2.73 8.95 -1.71
CA ASN A 89 -1.72 7.95 -2.06
C ASN A 89 -2.37 6.83 -2.89
N GLY A 90 -1.55 5.89 -3.35
CA GLY A 90 -1.96 4.80 -4.22
C GLY A 90 -2.72 3.65 -3.58
N LEU A 91 -3.01 3.69 -2.27
CA LEU A 91 -3.57 2.56 -1.50
C LEU A 91 -2.71 1.28 -1.51
N VAL A 92 -1.41 1.43 -1.74
CA VAL A 92 -0.40 0.38 -1.63
C VAL A 92 0.48 0.69 -0.44
N CYS A 93 0.87 -0.32 0.34
CA CYS A 93 1.85 -0.14 1.39
C CYS A 93 3.25 0.00 0.78
N ASP A 94 3.69 1.23 0.67
CA ASP A 94 4.98 1.60 0.08
C ASP A 94 6.12 1.72 1.13
N VAL A 95 5.90 1.20 2.34
CA VAL A 95 6.93 1.16 3.39
C VAL A 95 8.03 0.18 3.02
N GLU A 96 9.27 0.63 3.10
CA GLU A 96 10.46 -0.17 2.85
C GLU A 96 10.65 -1.21 3.96
N VAL A 97 10.74 -2.48 3.57
CA VAL A 97 10.90 -3.65 4.45
C VAL A 97 12.29 -4.28 4.33
N ALA A 98 13.00 -3.98 3.23
CA ALA A 98 14.40 -4.29 2.98
C ALA A 98 14.96 -3.27 1.96
N PRO A 99 16.29 -3.12 1.81
CA PRO A 99 16.88 -2.13 0.91
C PRO A 99 16.29 -2.14 -0.51
N GLY A 100 15.56 -1.08 -0.84
CA GLY A 100 14.87 -0.89 -2.12
C GLY A 100 13.69 -1.84 -2.38
N ILE A 101 13.16 -2.51 -1.35
CA ILE A 101 12.00 -3.41 -1.41
C ILE A 101 10.92 -2.89 -0.46
N MET A 102 9.74 -2.62 -1.00
CA MET A 102 8.57 -2.15 -0.25
C MET A 102 7.63 -3.30 0.12
N CYS A 103 6.76 -3.08 1.10
CA CYS A 103 5.81 -4.06 1.60
C CYS A 103 4.87 -4.58 0.49
N GLY A 104 4.10 -3.69 -0.15
CA GLY A 104 3.32 -3.98 -1.36
C GLY A 104 1.89 -4.49 -1.15
N TYR A 105 1.44 -4.69 0.10
CA TYR A 105 0.02 -4.98 0.33
C TYR A 105 -0.89 -3.87 -0.19
N THR A 106 -1.99 -4.25 -0.85
CA THR A 106 -2.95 -3.34 -1.46
C THR A 106 -4.23 -3.23 -0.62
N TYR A 107 -4.90 -2.08 -0.71
CA TYR A 107 -6.10 -1.79 0.08
C TYR A 107 -7.17 -1.09 -0.76
N ASN A 108 -8.44 -1.30 -0.41
CA ASN A 108 -9.57 -0.61 -1.05
C ASN A 108 -9.95 0.72 -0.37
N THR A 109 -9.40 0.99 0.81
CA THR A 109 -9.72 2.20 1.59
C THR A 109 -8.51 2.74 2.36
N GLN A 110 -8.49 4.05 2.61
CA GLN A 110 -7.50 4.67 3.51
C GLN A 110 -7.62 4.16 4.96
N ALA A 111 -8.79 3.69 5.38
CA ALA A 111 -8.97 3.17 6.74
C ALA A 111 -8.20 1.85 6.95
N THR A 112 -8.27 0.95 5.97
CA THR A 112 -7.58 -0.35 6.02
C THR A 112 -6.08 -0.20 5.82
N LEU A 113 -5.62 0.67 4.91
CA LEU A 113 -4.19 1.00 4.77
C LEU A 113 -3.62 1.57 6.09
N ARG A 114 -4.31 2.53 6.72
CA ARG A 114 -3.88 3.08 8.01
C ARG A 114 -3.83 2.04 9.11
N LYS A 115 -4.75 1.06 9.11
CA LYS A 115 -4.71 -0.05 10.06
C LYS A 115 -3.44 -0.88 9.83
N HIS A 116 -3.16 -1.26 8.59
CA HIS A 116 -1.94 -2.01 8.27
C HIS A 116 -0.67 -1.25 8.68
N LEU A 117 -0.52 0.02 8.28
CA LEU A 117 0.63 0.83 8.64
C LEU A 117 0.89 0.85 10.15
N ARG A 118 -0.15 0.97 10.98
CA ARG A 118 0.03 0.94 12.44
C ARG A 118 0.43 -0.43 12.98
N ASN A 119 -0.06 -1.52 12.41
CA ASN A 119 0.18 -2.85 12.96
C ASN A 119 1.49 -3.46 12.45
N GLU A 120 1.82 -3.24 11.19
CA GLU A 120 3.00 -3.83 10.54
C GLU A 120 4.18 -2.86 10.49
N HIS A 121 3.93 -1.54 10.46
CA HIS A 121 4.96 -0.50 10.33
C HIS A 121 4.81 0.66 11.33
N PRO A 122 4.55 0.39 12.63
CA PRO A 122 4.24 1.40 13.65
C PRO A 122 5.27 2.53 13.76
N GLY A 123 6.55 2.23 13.51
CA GLY A 123 7.66 3.19 13.57
C GLY A 123 8.04 3.86 12.25
N ALA A 124 7.33 3.59 11.15
CA ALA A 124 7.68 4.14 9.84
C ALA A 124 7.02 5.51 9.61
N THR A 125 5.70 5.58 9.80
CA THR A 125 4.91 6.76 9.40
C THR A 125 4.22 7.43 10.58
N ILE A 126 4.18 8.75 10.58
CA ILE A 126 3.31 9.53 11.47
C ILE A 126 1.85 9.14 11.19
N ASN A 127 1.06 8.97 12.24
CA ASN A 127 -0.37 8.68 12.11
C ASN A 127 -1.08 9.67 11.18
N LEU A 128 -1.67 9.13 10.10
CA LEU A 128 -2.54 9.88 9.23
C LEU A 128 -3.81 10.34 9.97
N LYS A 129 -3.88 11.64 10.25
CA LYS A 129 -5.06 12.28 10.88
C LYS A 129 -6.34 12.01 10.07
N THR A 130 -7.46 11.88 10.77
CA THR A 130 -8.80 11.65 10.19
C THR A 130 -9.46 12.90 9.60
N GLN A 131 -8.88 14.08 9.81
CA GLN A 131 -9.40 15.35 9.30
C GLN A 131 -9.45 15.38 7.77
N SER A 132 -10.35 16.22 7.22
CA SER A 132 -10.51 16.42 5.79
C SER A 132 -9.18 16.77 5.11
N ARG A 133 -9.00 16.27 3.89
CA ARG A 133 -7.84 16.59 3.05
C ARG A 133 -7.98 18.01 2.56
N SER A 134 -6.93 18.83 2.68
CA SER A 134 -6.95 20.13 2.02
C SER A 134 -6.92 19.91 0.50
N PRO A 135 -7.58 20.78 -0.30
CA PRO A 135 -7.51 20.68 -1.75
C PRO A 135 -6.07 20.68 -2.29
N MET A 136 -5.18 21.43 -1.61
CA MET A 136 -3.75 21.48 -1.91
C MET A 136 -3.08 20.13 -1.68
N ASP A 137 -3.28 19.49 -0.53
CA ASP A 137 -2.71 18.18 -0.19
C ASP A 137 -3.12 17.11 -1.21
N ALA A 138 -4.41 17.14 -1.59
CA ALA A 138 -4.95 16.25 -2.61
C ALA A 138 -4.40 16.52 -4.02
N ARG A 139 -4.13 17.77 -4.38
CA ARG A 139 -3.47 18.09 -5.66
C ARG A 139 -2.03 17.59 -5.69
N LEU A 140 -1.26 17.86 -4.63
CA LEU A 140 0.15 17.46 -4.52
C LEU A 140 0.30 15.93 -4.61
N GLY A 141 -0.54 15.18 -3.88
CA GLY A 141 -0.50 13.71 -3.92
C GLY A 141 -0.86 13.14 -5.28
N ARG A 142 -1.87 13.73 -5.96
CA ARG A 142 -2.24 13.33 -7.32
C ARG A 142 -1.12 13.59 -8.32
N ASN A 143 -0.49 14.76 -8.25
CA ASN A 143 0.59 15.12 -9.19
C ASN A 143 1.80 14.19 -9.02
N ALA A 144 2.19 13.89 -7.77
CA ALA A 144 3.25 12.93 -7.48
C ALA A 144 2.92 11.53 -8.03
N LEU A 145 1.69 11.03 -7.79
CA LEU A 145 1.27 9.73 -8.32
C LEU A 145 1.21 9.69 -9.85
N LYS A 146 0.70 10.74 -10.50
CA LYS A 146 0.69 10.86 -11.96
C LYS A 146 2.10 10.75 -12.53
N LEU A 147 3.05 11.51 -11.98
CA LEU A 147 4.44 11.48 -12.42
C LEU A 147 5.06 10.09 -12.20
N TRP A 148 4.79 9.47 -11.06
CA TRP A 148 5.32 8.16 -10.70
C TRP A 148 4.83 7.05 -11.63
N VAL A 149 3.56 7.08 -12.02
CA VAL A 149 3.00 6.14 -13.01
C VAL A 149 3.54 6.44 -14.41
N LEU A 150 3.51 7.71 -14.84
CA LEU A 150 3.95 8.16 -16.16
C LEU A 150 5.41 7.75 -16.45
N THR A 151 6.31 8.09 -15.53
CA THR A 151 7.76 7.79 -15.66
C THR A 151 8.09 6.32 -15.38
N GLY A 152 7.11 5.53 -14.94
CA GLY A 152 7.25 4.12 -14.65
C GLY A 152 7.91 3.75 -13.34
N GLY A 153 7.98 4.69 -12.39
CA GLY A 153 8.35 4.37 -11.02
C GLY A 153 7.41 3.31 -10.43
N TRP A 154 6.10 3.43 -10.66
CA TRP A 154 5.13 2.42 -10.22
C TRP A 154 5.45 1.03 -10.77
N ARG A 155 5.64 0.90 -12.09
CA ARG A 155 5.84 -0.42 -12.73
C ARG A 155 7.22 -1.04 -12.50
N ARG A 156 8.22 -0.23 -12.12
CA ARG A 156 9.59 -0.71 -11.81
C ARG A 156 9.88 -0.85 -10.32
N ALA A 157 8.97 -0.41 -9.46
CA ALA A 157 9.09 -0.58 -8.02
C ALA A 157 9.20 -2.06 -7.63
N ARG A 158 9.95 -2.35 -6.57
CA ARG A 158 10.12 -3.70 -6.05
C ARG A 158 9.29 -3.87 -4.78
N TYR A 159 8.47 -4.91 -4.76
CA TYR A 159 7.58 -5.21 -3.64
C TYR A 159 7.86 -6.62 -3.11
N GLN A 160 7.76 -6.79 -1.80
CA GLN A 160 7.76 -8.10 -1.15
C GLN A 160 6.45 -8.84 -1.45
N HIS A 161 5.33 -8.12 -1.39
CA HIS A 161 4.01 -8.60 -1.78
C HIS A 161 3.61 -7.88 -3.07
N GLU A 162 3.72 -8.56 -4.20
CA GLU A 162 3.48 -7.97 -5.51
C GLU A 162 2.03 -7.42 -5.64
N PRO A 163 1.85 -6.09 -5.84
CA PRO A 163 0.52 -5.48 -5.81
C PRO A 163 -0.28 -5.67 -7.12
N GLY A 164 0.34 -6.23 -8.16
CA GLY A 164 -0.26 -6.37 -9.49
C GLY A 164 -0.70 -5.02 -10.05
N ALA A 165 -1.95 -4.94 -10.53
CA ALA A 165 -2.51 -3.70 -11.07
C ALA A 165 -2.89 -2.64 -10.00
N GLY A 166 -2.68 -2.92 -8.71
CA GLY A 166 -3.23 -2.12 -7.62
C GLY A 166 -4.71 -2.44 -7.35
N SER A 167 -5.29 -1.80 -6.33
CA SER A 167 -6.72 -1.97 -6.02
C SER A 167 -7.62 -1.23 -7.01
N ASP A 168 -8.86 -1.70 -7.18
CA ASP A 168 -9.84 -1.09 -8.09
C ASP A 168 -10.15 0.36 -7.75
N ASN A 169 -10.05 0.73 -6.46
CA ASN A 169 -10.26 2.10 -5.99
C ASN A 169 -8.98 2.95 -5.94
N SER A 170 -7.86 2.45 -6.48
CA SER A 170 -6.59 3.18 -6.44
C SER A 170 -6.46 4.19 -7.58
N LEU A 171 -5.92 5.36 -7.24
CA LEU A 171 -5.53 6.37 -8.25
C LEU A 171 -4.46 5.84 -9.21
N ILE A 172 -3.62 4.91 -8.75
CA ILE A 172 -2.61 4.26 -9.59
C ILE A 172 -3.30 3.56 -10.78
N ARG A 173 -4.31 2.73 -10.49
CA ARG A 173 -5.04 1.98 -11.52
C ARG A 173 -5.75 2.91 -12.50
N GLU A 174 -6.44 3.93 -11.98
CA GLU A 174 -7.08 4.97 -12.81
C GLU A 174 -6.07 5.67 -13.74
N TYR A 175 -4.90 6.03 -13.23
CA TYR A 175 -3.86 6.68 -14.04
C TYR A 175 -3.23 5.73 -15.06
N CYS A 176 -3.00 4.47 -14.71
CA CYS A 176 -2.52 3.48 -15.66
C CYS A 176 -3.53 3.27 -16.80
N ASN A 177 -4.82 3.10 -16.48
CA ASN A 177 -5.91 2.98 -17.45
C ASN A 177 -5.95 4.18 -18.40
N ALA A 178 -5.89 5.40 -17.85
CA ALA A 178 -5.88 6.63 -18.64
C ALA A 178 -4.67 6.70 -19.58
N LEU A 179 -3.47 6.44 -19.07
CA LEU A 179 -2.23 6.53 -19.84
C LEU A 179 -2.15 5.49 -20.96
N GLU A 180 -2.62 4.27 -20.73
CA GLU A 180 -2.67 3.23 -21.77
C GLU A 180 -3.72 3.53 -22.83
N ARG A 181 -4.85 4.15 -22.45
CA ARG A 181 -5.82 4.66 -23.43
C ARG A 181 -5.22 5.80 -24.26
N ILE A 182 -4.63 6.80 -23.61
CA ILE A 182 -3.99 7.94 -24.28
C ILE A 182 -2.91 7.44 -25.25
N ALA A 183 -2.03 6.53 -24.83
CA ALA A 183 -0.99 5.96 -25.69
C ALA A 183 -1.55 5.14 -26.87
N ARG A 184 -2.78 4.62 -26.77
CA ARG A 184 -3.44 3.94 -27.90
C ARG A 184 -3.97 4.95 -28.93
N GLU A 185 -4.38 6.12 -28.47
CA GLU A 185 -5.02 7.17 -29.27
C GLU A 185 -4.00 8.17 -29.85
N ASP A 186 -2.85 8.33 -29.20
CA ASP A 186 -1.81 9.31 -29.54
C ASP A 186 -0.44 8.62 -29.73
N PRO A 187 -0.01 8.41 -31.00
CA PRO A 187 1.29 7.82 -31.32
C PRO A 187 2.49 8.64 -30.85
N GLU A 188 2.38 9.97 -30.77
CA GLU A 188 3.48 10.82 -30.29
C GLU A 188 3.67 10.63 -28.78
N PHE A 189 2.56 10.62 -28.03
CA PHE A 189 2.56 10.29 -26.61
C PHE A 189 3.14 8.90 -26.35
N ALA A 190 2.69 7.89 -27.12
CA ALA A 190 3.18 6.53 -27.03
C ALA A 190 4.68 6.42 -27.31
N SER A 191 5.18 7.14 -28.32
CA SER A 191 6.60 7.17 -28.63
C SER A 191 7.42 7.80 -27.51
N ARG A 192 6.86 8.77 -26.78
CA ARG A 192 7.56 9.48 -25.69
C ARG A 192 7.57 8.70 -24.38
N TRP A 193 6.44 8.09 -24.01
CA TRP A 193 6.23 7.53 -22.68
C TRP A 193 6.08 6.00 -22.63
N GLY A 194 5.86 5.38 -23.79
CA GLY A 194 5.55 3.95 -23.93
C GLY A 194 4.05 3.67 -23.93
N THR A 195 3.70 2.39 -24.02
CA THR A 195 2.31 1.91 -24.16
C THR A 195 1.83 1.06 -22.99
N MET A 196 2.70 0.72 -22.04
CA MET A 196 2.38 -0.13 -20.89
C MET A 196 2.71 0.61 -19.59
N PHE A 197 1.69 0.87 -18.78
CA PHE A 197 1.80 1.63 -17.55
C PHE A 197 1.42 0.80 -16.32
N HIS A 198 0.54 -0.19 -16.48
CA HIS A 198 0.32 -1.21 -15.48
C HIS A 198 1.58 -2.02 -15.20
N ARG A 199 1.63 -2.61 -14.01
CA ARG A 199 2.62 -3.65 -13.70
C ARG A 199 2.29 -4.88 -14.54
N PRO A 200 3.30 -5.55 -15.13
CA PRO A 200 3.07 -6.84 -15.76
C PRO A 200 2.41 -7.77 -14.74
N ALA A 201 1.42 -8.57 -15.17
CA ALA A 201 0.95 -9.65 -14.32
C ALA A 201 2.18 -10.50 -13.94
N CYS A 202 2.45 -10.64 -12.64
CA CYS A 202 3.39 -11.64 -12.19
C CYS A 202 2.85 -12.94 -12.79
N ALA A 203 3.61 -13.58 -13.69
CA ALA A 203 3.24 -14.90 -14.18
C ALA A 203 2.98 -15.72 -12.93
N ALA A 204 1.71 -16.09 -12.71
CA ALA A 204 1.40 -17.09 -11.71
C ALA A 204 2.33 -18.25 -12.07
N SER A 205 3.12 -18.70 -11.11
CA SER A 205 3.80 -19.98 -11.27
C SER A 205 2.69 -21.00 -11.51
N GLU A 206 2.49 -21.35 -12.79
CA GLU A 206 1.74 -22.52 -13.20
C GLU A 206 2.53 -23.70 -12.67
N ASP A 207 2.23 -24.14 -11.45
CA ASP A 207 2.59 -25.48 -10.99
C ASP A 207 1.67 -25.92 -9.84
N HIS A 208 0.94 -27.00 -10.15
CA HIS A 208 0.12 -27.89 -9.32
C HIS A 208 -1.33 -27.49 -9.00
N GLU A 209 -2.19 -27.82 -9.97
CA GLU A 209 -3.55 -28.29 -9.70
C GLU A 209 -3.56 -29.64 -8.94
N ASP A 210 -4.67 -29.83 -8.25
CA ASP A 210 -5.34 -31.09 -7.90
C ASP A 210 -5.06 -31.73 -6.53
N SER A 211 -5.90 -31.41 -5.55
CA SER A 211 -6.83 -32.41 -5.02
C SER A 211 -8.02 -31.76 -4.31
N GLY A 212 -9.23 -32.14 -4.75
CA GLY A 212 -10.51 -31.58 -4.34
C GLY A 212 -10.96 -31.85 -2.90
N ALA A 213 -11.65 -30.83 -2.40
CA ALA A 213 -12.87 -30.78 -1.57
C ALA A 213 -13.33 -31.94 -0.64
N VAL A 214 -13.86 -31.48 0.51
CA VAL A 214 -15.06 -31.92 1.26
C VAL A 214 -14.84 -32.54 2.66
N VAL A 215 -15.12 -31.69 3.67
CA VAL A 215 -15.92 -31.87 4.91
C VAL A 215 -15.83 -33.19 5.69
N GLY A 216 -15.48 -33.09 6.98
CA GLY A 216 -15.69 -34.16 7.96
C GLY A 216 -15.40 -33.74 9.40
N SER A 217 -16.40 -33.15 10.06
CA SER A 217 -16.51 -33.06 11.52
C SER A 217 -16.57 -34.48 12.12
N GLY A 218 -15.70 -34.79 13.09
CA GLY A 218 -15.73 -36.07 13.80
C GLY A 218 -14.51 -36.26 14.69
N LEU A 219 -14.54 -35.63 15.87
CA LEU A 219 -13.55 -35.87 16.91
C LEU A 219 -13.99 -37.14 17.66
N ASP A 220 -13.72 -38.29 17.04
CA ASP A 220 -13.96 -39.59 17.67
C ASP A 220 -12.72 -40.06 18.44
N ILE A 221 -12.95 -40.17 19.74
CA ILE A 221 -12.18 -40.84 20.77
C ILE A 221 -11.99 -42.30 20.37
N LEU A 222 -10.75 -42.81 20.31
CA LEU A 222 -10.50 -44.23 20.53
C LEU A 222 -9.20 -44.50 21.30
N TYR A 223 -9.41 -45.33 22.32
CA TYR A 223 -8.50 -45.94 23.28
C TYR A 223 -7.43 -46.84 22.66
N GLY A 224 -6.30 -46.96 23.37
CA GLY A 224 -5.56 -48.22 23.56
C GLY A 224 -4.05 -48.16 23.30
N PRO A 225 -3.25 -49.10 23.84
CA PRO A 225 -3.25 -49.62 25.21
C PRO A 225 -1.84 -49.53 25.85
N SER A 226 -1.77 -49.50 27.19
CA SER A 226 -0.54 -49.71 27.95
C SER A 226 -0.07 -51.18 27.88
N PRO A 227 1.24 -51.43 27.90
CA PRO A 227 1.77 -52.66 28.48
C PRO A 227 2.72 -52.40 29.67
N SER A 228 2.34 -53.01 30.78
CA SER A 228 3.09 -53.60 31.90
C SER A 228 4.57 -53.26 32.16
N ARG A 229 4.78 -52.99 33.45
CA ARG A 229 6.01 -53.02 34.25
C ARG A 229 6.96 -54.19 33.94
N SER A 230 8.26 -53.88 34.04
CA SER A 230 9.26 -54.67 34.77
C SER A 230 9.88 -53.74 35.81
#